data_AF-A0A917DIE7-F1
#
_entry.id   AF-A0A917DIE7-F1
#
_cell.length_a   1.000
_cell.length_b   1.000
_cell.length_c   1.000
_cell.angle_alpha   90.00
_cell.angle_beta   90.00
_cell.angle_gamma   90.00
#
_symmetry.space_group_name_H-M   'P 1'
#
loop_
_entity.id
_entity.type
_entity.pdbx_description
1 polymer ?
#
loop_
_entity_poly.entity_id
_entity_poly.type
_entity_poly.pdbx_seq_one_letter_code
_entity_poly.pdbx_strand_id
1 'polypeptide(L)'
;MWETNFAGARMDGTVGVKSEEVADLHAHFFGQSSFSTYALAHSRNTVKVPDDVPLEILGPLGCGFQTGAGAVLKALAVPVGASIVVFGVGAVGLAAIMAAKVADAAIIIAVDVNAERLGLALELGATDAINAHDVPDLSDAIRAITHRGAEYVLDTSGRKENLDAGVSVLAPMGRFGFVAFGPHSGAVLDASRLSVGQQLVGIIQGDATSALMIPELIGLYRAGRFPFDRLIRFYEFSDINTAFEDAGAGRAIKAVLRFDPPSP
;
A
#
# COMPACT_ATOMS: atom_id res chain seq x y z
N MET A 1 -5.96 -16.48 9.59
CA MET A 1 -5.65 -15.43 8.60
C MET A 1 -4.49 -15.86 7.70
N TRP A 2 -3.37 -16.34 8.25
CA TRP A 2 -2.22 -16.80 7.46
C TRP A 2 -2.57 -18.04 6.60
N GLU A 3 -3.05 -19.11 7.21
CA GLU A 3 -3.37 -20.36 6.51
C GLU A 3 -4.37 -20.16 5.36
N THR A 4 -5.46 -19.43 5.60
CA THR A 4 -6.51 -19.16 4.61
C THR A 4 -6.07 -18.31 3.41
N ASN A 5 -4.92 -17.63 3.47
CA ASN A 5 -4.46 -16.74 2.40
C ASN A 5 -3.14 -17.17 1.76
N PHE A 6 -2.30 -17.92 2.48
CA PHE A 6 -0.93 -18.23 2.05
C PHE A 6 -0.61 -19.73 2.00
N ALA A 7 -1.48 -20.61 2.49
CA ALA A 7 -1.17 -22.05 2.55
C ALA A 7 -1.24 -22.77 1.19
N GLY A 8 -1.79 -22.14 0.15
CA GLY A 8 -1.88 -22.78 -1.17
C GLY A 8 -3.01 -23.83 -1.29
N ALA A 9 -3.92 -23.89 -0.31
CA ALA A 9 -5.05 -24.82 -0.28
C ALA A 9 -6.22 -24.25 0.56
N ARG A 10 -7.39 -24.89 0.49
CA ARG A 10 -8.51 -24.66 1.42
C ARG A 10 -8.19 -25.24 2.80
N MET A 11 -8.99 -24.89 3.81
CA MET A 11 -8.80 -25.36 5.18
C MET A 11 -8.91 -26.89 5.34
N ASP A 12 -9.60 -27.57 4.43
CA ASP A 12 -9.70 -29.04 4.39
C ASP A 12 -8.56 -29.69 3.58
N GLY A 13 -7.57 -28.91 3.14
CA GLY A 13 -6.43 -29.35 2.32
C GLY A 13 -6.75 -29.50 0.83
N THR A 14 -8.00 -29.30 0.41
CA THR A 14 -8.36 -29.42 -1.01
C THR A 14 -7.93 -28.18 -1.80
N VAL A 15 -7.62 -28.37 -3.08
CA VAL A 15 -7.29 -27.31 -4.02
C VAL A 15 -8.41 -27.17 -5.06
N GLY A 16 -8.84 -25.93 -5.32
CA GLY A 16 -9.93 -25.63 -6.26
C GLY A 16 -9.53 -25.62 -7.74
N VAL A 17 -8.30 -26.02 -8.06
CA VAL A 17 -7.73 -26.02 -9.41
C VAL A 17 -7.06 -27.37 -9.65
N LYS A 18 -7.09 -27.85 -10.89
CA LYS A 18 -6.34 -29.01 -11.36
C LYS A 18 -5.60 -28.64 -12.64
N SER A 19 -4.40 -29.20 -12.83
CA SER A 19 -3.65 -29.10 -14.08
C SER A 19 -3.39 -30.49 -14.62
N GLU A 20 -3.43 -30.65 -15.93
CA GLU A 20 -3.02 -31.90 -16.61
C GLU A 20 -1.49 -32.02 -16.69
N GLU A 21 -0.79 -30.88 -16.63
CA GLU A 21 0.67 -30.81 -16.77
C GLU A 21 1.40 -30.76 -15.42
N VAL A 22 0.76 -30.17 -14.39
CA VAL A 22 1.34 -29.97 -13.06
C VAL A 22 0.55 -30.76 -12.03
N ALA A 23 1.14 -31.84 -11.53
CA ALA A 23 0.49 -32.76 -10.58
C ALA A 23 0.12 -32.10 -9.24
N ASP A 24 1.00 -31.25 -8.70
CA ASP A 24 0.86 -30.63 -7.38
C ASP A 24 0.66 -29.11 -7.47
N LEU A 25 -0.34 -28.69 -8.27
CA LEU A 25 -0.66 -27.27 -8.40
C LEU A 25 -1.46 -26.75 -7.19
N HIS A 26 -0.82 -25.89 -6.40
CA HIS A 26 -1.46 -25.17 -5.30
C HIS A 26 -2.22 -23.92 -5.79
N ALA A 27 -3.30 -23.56 -5.09
CA ALA A 27 -4.17 -22.43 -5.43
C ALA A 27 -4.67 -21.72 -4.15
N HIS A 28 -5.75 -20.94 -4.23
CA HIS A 28 -6.28 -20.19 -3.08
C HIS A 28 -5.33 -19.15 -2.47
N PHE A 29 -4.34 -18.65 -3.22
CA PHE A 29 -3.52 -17.52 -2.78
C PHE A 29 -4.42 -16.28 -2.62
N PHE A 30 -4.42 -15.66 -1.45
CA PHE A 30 -5.39 -14.64 -1.01
C PHE A 30 -6.86 -15.04 -1.19
N GLY A 31 -7.14 -16.35 -1.17
CA GLY A 31 -8.48 -16.88 -1.43
C GLY A 31 -9.01 -16.55 -2.83
N GLN A 32 -8.13 -16.32 -3.81
CA GLN A 32 -8.50 -15.98 -5.19
C GLN A 32 -7.65 -16.69 -6.25
N SER A 33 -6.32 -16.76 -6.09
CA SER A 33 -5.39 -17.21 -7.14
C SER A 33 -5.72 -16.64 -8.53
N SER A 34 -5.72 -15.31 -8.64
CA SER A 34 -6.26 -14.56 -9.77
C SER A 34 -5.36 -14.45 -11.00
N PHE A 35 -4.22 -15.15 -11.04
CA PHE A 35 -3.41 -15.31 -12.25
C PHE A 35 -3.91 -16.49 -13.09
N SER A 36 -5.17 -16.39 -13.51
CA SER A 36 -5.92 -17.39 -14.28
C SER A 36 -7.12 -16.69 -14.93
N THR A 37 -7.58 -17.17 -16.09
CA THR A 37 -8.77 -16.64 -16.78
C THR A 37 -10.06 -16.81 -15.96
N TYR A 38 -10.08 -17.75 -15.01
CA TYR A 38 -11.13 -17.93 -14.01
C TYR A 38 -10.53 -18.02 -12.60
N ALA A 39 -11.24 -17.49 -11.61
CA ALA A 39 -10.86 -17.54 -10.20
C ALA A 39 -12.04 -17.99 -9.32
N LEU A 40 -11.76 -18.84 -8.34
CA LEU A 40 -12.72 -19.19 -7.29
C LEU A 40 -12.44 -18.35 -6.04
N ALA A 41 -13.43 -17.53 -5.65
CA ALA A 41 -13.36 -16.68 -4.48
C ALA A 41 -14.58 -16.88 -3.57
N HIS A 42 -14.46 -16.47 -2.31
CA HIS A 42 -15.58 -16.45 -1.38
C HIS A 42 -16.40 -15.18 -1.59
N SER A 43 -17.70 -15.22 -1.31
CA SER A 43 -18.55 -14.01 -1.33
C SER A 43 -18.07 -12.89 -0.38
N ARG A 44 -17.19 -13.22 0.57
CA ARG A 44 -16.65 -12.28 1.58
C ARG A 44 -15.45 -11.49 1.07
N ASN A 45 -14.66 -12.05 0.15
CA ASN A 45 -13.52 -11.37 -0.49
C ASN A 45 -13.84 -10.98 -1.95
N THR A 46 -15.10 -11.11 -2.37
CA THR A 46 -15.59 -10.68 -3.68
C THR A 46 -16.43 -9.43 -3.51
N VAL A 47 -15.88 -8.27 -3.86
CA VAL A 47 -16.58 -6.98 -3.73
C VAL A 47 -17.22 -6.64 -5.06
N LYS A 48 -18.55 -6.49 -5.07
CA LYS A 48 -19.28 -5.98 -6.25
C LYS A 48 -18.91 -4.52 -6.48
N VAL A 49 -18.48 -4.20 -7.69
CA VAL A 49 -18.13 -2.84 -8.11
C VAL A 49 -19.14 -2.33 -9.16
N PRO A 50 -19.28 -1.01 -9.31
CA PRO A 50 -20.02 -0.40 -10.41
C PRO A 50 -19.43 -0.74 -11.80
N ASP A 51 -20.24 -0.69 -12.84
CA ASP A 51 -19.90 -1.03 -14.24
C ASP A 51 -19.50 0.18 -15.11
N ASP A 52 -19.55 1.39 -14.56
CA ASP A 52 -19.19 2.67 -15.20
C ASP A 52 -17.71 3.05 -15.02
N VAL A 53 -16.90 2.21 -14.37
CA VAL A 53 -15.44 2.38 -14.25
C VAL A 53 -14.75 1.15 -14.88
N PRO A 54 -13.69 1.33 -15.69
CA PRO A 54 -13.03 0.20 -16.35
C PRO A 54 -12.59 -0.86 -15.34
N LEU A 55 -13.10 -2.08 -15.47
CA LEU A 55 -12.82 -3.16 -14.51
C LEU A 55 -11.33 -3.44 -14.35
N GLU A 56 -10.56 -3.31 -15.44
CA GLU A 56 -9.12 -3.56 -15.49
C GLU A 56 -8.29 -2.70 -14.53
N ILE A 57 -8.76 -1.51 -14.14
CA ILE A 57 -8.03 -0.67 -13.17
C ILE A 57 -8.39 -0.99 -11.71
N LEU A 58 -9.45 -1.76 -11.46
CA LEU A 58 -10.01 -1.92 -10.11
C LEU A 58 -9.32 -3.02 -9.28
N GLY A 59 -8.66 -3.99 -9.93
CA GLY A 59 -7.99 -5.11 -9.24
C GLY A 59 -7.03 -4.66 -8.12
N PRO A 60 -6.11 -3.70 -8.36
CA PRO A 60 -5.21 -3.18 -7.33
C PRO A 60 -5.89 -2.57 -6.09
N LEU A 61 -7.16 -2.15 -6.17
CA LEU A 61 -7.93 -1.68 -5.01
C LEU A 61 -8.19 -2.79 -3.99
N GLY A 62 -8.15 -4.06 -4.39
CA GLY A 62 -8.33 -5.20 -3.49
C GLY A 62 -7.14 -5.48 -2.56
N CYS A 63 -6.01 -4.77 -2.70
CA CYS A 63 -4.84 -4.97 -1.85
C CYS A 63 -4.04 -3.68 -1.67
N GLY A 64 -3.11 -3.38 -2.58
CA GLY A 64 -2.09 -2.34 -2.36
C GLY A 64 -2.65 -0.93 -2.18
N PHE A 65 -3.60 -0.52 -3.03
CA PHE A 65 -4.17 0.83 -2.93
C PHE A 65 -5.09 0.96 -1.71
N GLN A 66 -5.91 -0.06 -1.40
CA GLN A 66 -6.67 -0.11 -0.15
C GLN A 66 -5.76 -0.09 1.08
N THR A 67 -4.62 -0.78 1.05
CA THR A 67 -3.69 -0.83 2.18
C THR A 67 -3.19 0.57 2.51
N GLY A 68 -2.71 1.31 1.52
CA GLY A 68 -2.19 2.67 1.73
C GLY A 68 -3.28 3.64 2.17
N ALA A 69 -4.41 3.64 1.45
CA ALA A 69 -5.50 4.57 1.75
C ALA A 69 -6.19 4.25 3.09
N GLY A 70 -6.44 2.97 3.38
CA GLY A 70 -7.00 2.52 4.65
C GLY A 70 -6.07 2.81 5.82
N ALA A 71 -4.75 2.64 5.65
CA ALA A 71 -3.79 2.97 6.70
C ALA A 71 -3.93 4.43 7.15
N VAL A 72 -4.14 5.36 6.22
CA VAL A 72 -4.32 6.78 6.52
C VAL A 72 -5.73 7.09 7.03
N LEU A 73 -6.77 6.65 6.31
CA LEU A 73 -8.16 7.07 6.56
C LEU A 73 -8.83 6.29 7.70
N LYS A 74 -8.38 5.06 7.98
CA LYS A 74 -9.00 4.17 8.97
C LYS A 74 -8.06 3.89 10.13
N ALA A 75 -6.91 3.27 9.87
CA ALA A 75 -6.04 2.77 10.95
C ALA A 75 -5.39 3.90 11.76
N LEU A 76 -4.74 4.85 11.06
CA LEU A 76 -4.16 6.03 11.70
C LEU A 76 -5.22 7.11 11.95
N ALA A 77 -6.27 7.14 11.13
CA ALA A 77 -7.35 8.11 11.15
C ALA A 77 -6.79 9.55 11.17
N VAL A 78 -5.92 9.85 10.19
CA VAL A 78 -5.22 11.13 10.09
C VAL A 78 -6.25 12.27 10.04
N PRO A 79 -6.24 13.21 11.00
CA PRO A 79 -7.20 14.29 11.04
C PRO A 79 -6.79 15.44 10.11
N VAL A 80 -7.78 16.27 9.79
CA VAL A 80 -7.58 17.53 9.06
C VAL A 80 -6.50 18.36 9.75
N GLY A 81 -5.58 18.90 8.96
CA GLY A 81 -4.52 19.78 9.42
C GLY A 81 -3.30 19.07 10.00
N ALA A 82 -3.30 17.74 10.11
CA ALA A 82 -2.18 16.99 10.67
C ALA A 82 -0.97 16.92 9.73
N SER A 83 0.18 16.58 10.30
CA SER A 83 1.40 16.21 9.60
C SER A 83 1.56 14.70 9.44
N ILE A 84 1.88 14.23 8.24
CA ILE A 84 2.21 12.83 7.96
C ILE A 84 3.50 12.71 7.14
N VAL A 85 4.35 11.75 7.53
CA VAL A 85 5.50 11.30 6.75
C VAL A 85 5.22 9.92 6.18
N VAL A 86 5.40 9.72 4.88
CA VAL A 86 5.23 8.43 4.20
C VAL A 86 6.58 7.94 3.69
N PHE A 87 7.10 6.86 4.29
CA PHE A 87 8.32 6.20 3.84
C PHE A 87 8.01 5.15 2.78
N GLY A 88 8.70 5.24 1.65
CA GLY A 88 8.45 4.43 0.47
C GLY A 88 7.28 4.97 -0.35
N VAL A 89 7.52 5.24 -1.62
CA VAL A 89 6.60 5.91 -2.54
C VAL A 89 6.28 4.97 -3.71
N GLY A 90 6.09 3.69 -3.39
CA GLY A 90 5.53 2.69 -4.30
C GLY A 90 4.00 2.76 -4.36
N ALA A 91 3.34 1.71 -4.87
CA ALA A 91 1.88 1.69 -4.99
C ALA A 91 1.13 1.95 -3.67
N VAL A 92 1.62 1.39 -2.56
CA VAL A 92 1.01 1.56 -1.23
C VAL A 92 1.25 2.97 -0.69
N GLY A 93 2.49 3.47 -0.77
CA GLY A 93 2.85 4.81 -0.31
C GLY A 93 2.16 5.92 -1.09
N LEU A 94 2.09 5.83 -2.42
CA LEU A 94 1.38 6.81 -3.24
C LEU A 94 -0.13 6.80 -2.98
N ALA A 95 -0.72 5.63 -2.71
CA ALA A 95 -2.11 5.56 -2.25
C ALA A 95 -2.29 6.23 -0.88
N ALA A 96 -1.34 6.08 0.04
CA ALA A 96 -1.36 6.77 1.32
C ALA A 96 -1.24 8.30 1.16
N ILE A 97 -0.37 8.79 0.28
CA ILE A 97 -0.20 10.23 -0.01
C ILE A 97 -1.49 10.83 -0.56
N MET A 98 -2.10 10.20 -1.56
CA MET A 98 -3.39 10.66 -2.09
C MET A 98 -4.48 10.63 -1.01
N ALA A 99 -4.50 9.62 -0.15
CA ALA A 99 -5.44 9.52 0.95
C ALA A 99 -5.21 10.60 2.03
N ALA A 100 -3.95 10.96 2.32
CA ALA A 100 -3.61 12.03 3.25
C ALA A 100 -4.09 13.39 2.72
N LYS A 101 -3.96 13.62 1.41
CA LYS A 101 -4.55 14.78 0.73
C LYS A 101 -6.08 14.77 0.84
N VAL A 102 -6.72 13.62 0.66
CA VAL A 102 -8.17 13.47 0.83
C VAL A 102 -8.63 13.77 2.26
N ALA A 103 -7.81 13.45 3.26
CA ALA A 103 -8.04 13.75 4.67
C ALA A 103 -7.71 15.19 5.07
N ASP A 104 -7.30 16.04 4.12
CA ASP A 104 -6.89 17.42 4.34
C ASP A 104 -5.74 17.55 5.37
N ALA A 105 -4.76 16.63 5.33
CA ALA A 105 -3.51 16.78 6.07
C ALA A 105 -2.76 18.05 5.59
N ALA A 106 -2.21 18.82 6.52
CA ALA A 106 -1.54 20.10 6.20
C ALA A 106 -0.12 19.90 5.66
N ILE A 107 0.58 18.87 6.15
CA ILE A 107 1.95 18.54 5.77
C ILE A 107 1.98 17.07 5.39
N ILE A 108 2.39 16.77 4.16
CA ILE A 108 2.46 15.41 3.61
C ILE A 108 3.86 15.24 3.01
N ILE A 109 4.76 14.62 3.76
CA ILE A 109 6.16 14.42 3.35
C ILE A 109 6.31 13.04 2.71
N ALA A 110 6.69 13.01 1.43
CA ALA A 110 7.06 11.80 0.73
C ALA A 110 8.56 11.52 0.88
N VAL A 111 8.94 10.31 1.30
CA VAL A 111 10.35 9.91 1.44
C VAL A 111 10.63 8.67 0.60
N ASP A 112 11.55 8.78 -0.35
CA ASP A 112 12.00 7.68 -1.21
C ASP A 112 13.46 7.92 -1.64
N VAL A 113 14.01 7.02 -2.46
CA VAL A 113 15.30 7.20 -3.14
C VAL A 113 15.14 7.43 -4.64
N ASN A 114 13.94 7.18 -5.17
CA ASN A 114 13.62 7.37 -6.58
C ASN A 114 13.02 8.77 -6.82
N ALA A 115 13.80 9.64 -7.46
CA ALA A 115 13.41 11.03 -7.75
C ALA A 115 12.16 11.15 -8.64
N GLU A 116 11.95 10.24 -9.59
CA GLU A 116 10.75 10.26 -10.45
C GLU A 116 9.48 9.98 -9.64
N ARG A 117 9.55 9.01 -8.70
CA ARG A 117 8.43 8.70 -7.79
C ARG A 117 8.16 9.84 -6.82
N LEU A 118 9.20 10.55 -6.37
CA LEU A 118 9.06 11.74 -5.55
C LEU A 118 8.38 12.88 -6.30
N GLY A 119 8.73 13.11 -7.58
CA GLY A 119 8.03 14.05 -8.45
C GLY A 119 6.55 13.70 -8.58
N LEU A 120 6.24 12.43 -8.85
CA LEU A 120 4.87 11.95 -8.93
C LEU A 120 4.11 12.10 -7.59
N ALA A 121 4.76 11.87 -6.46
CA ALA A 121 4.16 12.08 -5.13
C ALA A 121 3.72 13.53 -4.92
N LEU A 122 4.54 14.50 -5.32
CA LEU A 122 4.19 15.93 -5.23
C LEU A 122 2.94 16.24 -6.06
N GLU A 123 2.87 15.72 -7.29
CA GLU A 123 1.68 15.87 -8.14
C GLU A 123 0.41 15.25 -7.52
N LEU A 124 0.58 14.13 -6.81
CA LEU A 124 -0.52 13.34 -6.25
C LEU A 124 -0.96 13.81 -4.85
N GLY A 125 -0.21 14.70 -4.20
CA GLY A 125 -0.65 15.34 -2.96
C GLY A 125 0.40 15.57 -1.90
N ALA A 126 1.63 15.08 -2.06
CA ALA A 126 2.70 15.42 -1.14
C ALA A 126 2.95 16.93 -1.17
N THR A 127 3.11 17.54 0.00
CA THR A 127 3.52 18.94 0.12
C THR A 127 5.03 19.07 -0.02
N ASP A 128 5.75 18.04 0.42
CA ASP A 128 7.20 18.00 0.44
C ASP A 128 7.70 16.62 0.00
N ALA A 129 8.89 16.59 -0.56
CA ALA A 129 9.55 15.36 -0.99
C ALA A 129 11.00 15.38 -0.52
N ILE A 130 11.45 14.27 0.08
CA ILE A 130 12.84 14.09 0.53
C ILE A 130 13.39 12.86 -0.18
N ASN A 131 14.47 13.06 -0.92
CA ASN A 131 15.29 11.96 -1.38
C ASN A 131 16.25 11.57 -0.25
N ALA A 132 16.11 10.35 0.28
CA ALA A 132 16.91 9.87 1.40
C ALA A 132 18.42 9.76 1.09
N HIS A 133 18.81 9.73 -0.19
CA HIS A 133 20.22 9.75 -0.60
C HIS A 133 20.82 11.17 -0.66
N ASP A 134 19.98 12.20 -0.74
CA ASP A 134 20.43 13.58 -0.95
C ASP A 134 20.56 14.36 0.37
N VAL A 135 20.25 13.73 1.51
CA VAL A 135 20.32 14.33 2.84
C VAL A 135 21.29 13.56 3.74
N PRO A 136 22.10 14.26 4.57
CA PRO A 136 23.04 13.60 5.47
C PRO A 136 22.32 12.94 6.65
N ASP A 137 21.22 13.54 7.14
CA ASP A 137 20.38 12.99 8.19
C ASP A 137 18.91 13.17 7.81
N LEU A 138 18.23 12.05 7.62
CA LEU A 138 16.82 12.01 7.24
C LEU A 138 15.90 12.56 8.33
N SER A 139 16.25 12.35 9.60
CA SER A 139 15.45 12.80 10.73
C SER A 139 15.47 14.31 10.86
N ASP A 140 16.64 14.93 10.65
CA ASP A 140 16.79 16.38 10.67
C ASP A 140 16.07 17.04 9.49
N ALA A 141 16.15 16.45 8.29
CA ALA A 141 15.41 16.92 7.13
C ALA A 141 13.89 16.92 7.38
N ILE A 142 13.34 15.87 8.00
CA ILE A 142 11.92 15.79 8.36
C ILE A 142 11.56 16.82 9.44
N ARG A 143 12.40 17.01 10.47
CA ARG A 143 12.16 17.99 11.54
C ARG A 143 12.21 19.43 11.03
N ALA A 144 13.00 19.72 10.01
CA ALA A 144 13.04 21.04 9.40
C ALA A 144 11.67 21.46 8.82
N ILE A 145 10.89 20.50 8.32
CA ILE A 145 9.54 20.71 7.75
C ILE A 145 8.46 20.63 8.83
N THR A 146 8.52 19.62 9.71
CA THR A 146 7.47 19.36 10.71
C THR A 146 7.60 20.20 11.98
N HIS A 147 8.77 20.81 12.20
CA HIS A 147 9.18 21.55 13.39
C HIS A 147 9.15 20.70 14.68
N ARG A 148 7.96 20.45 15.23
CA ARG A 148 7.77 19.75 16.52
C ARG A 148 7.80 18.22 16.39
N GLY A 149 8.11 17.71 15.21
CA GLY A 149 8.02 16.29 14.84
C GLY A 149 6.73 15.97 14.08
N ALA A 150 6.73 14.82 13.41
CA ALA A 150 5.59 14.33 12.66
C ALA A 150 4.53 13.75 13.60
N GLU A 151 3.27 14.14 13.43
CA GLU A 151 2.16 13.55 14.19
C GLU A 151 1.85 12.13 13.72
N TYR A 152 2.02 11.87 12.43
CA TYR A 152 1.82 10.57 11.82
C TYR A 152 3.02 10.17 10.98
N VAL A 153 3.37 8.90 11.04
CA VAL A 153 4.36 8.28 10.18
C VAL A 153 3.76 7.00 9.61
N LEU A 154 3.93 6.74 8.33
CA LEU A 154 3.56 5.48 7.70
C LEU A 154 4.75 4.90 6.95
N ASP A 155 5.24 3.74 7.39
CA ASP A 155 6.27 2.99 6.67
C ASP A 155 5.67 1.92 5.76
N THR A 156 5.87 2.10 4.46
CA THR A 156 5.48 1.18 3.39
C THR A 156 6.67 0.49 2.73
N SER A 157 7.89 0.82 3.15
CA SER A 157 9.15 0.29 2.61
C SER A 157 9.62 -0.99 3.30
N GLY A 158 9.32 -1.14 4.60
CA GLY A 158 9.78 -2.23 5.45
C GLY A 158 11.29 -2.21 5.75
N ARG A 159 11.95 -1.05 5.58
CA ARG A 159 13.38 -0.88 5.84
C ARG A 159 13.62 -0.49 7.29
N LYS A 160 14.62 -1.13 7.93
CA LYS A 160 14.99 -0.81 9.31
C LYS A 160 15.38 0.66 9.49
N GLU A 161 16.10 1.23 8.53
CA GLU A 161 16.54 2.63 8.59
C GLU A 161 15.35 3.61 8.72
N ASN A 162 14.23 3.30 8.04
CA ASN A 162 13.02 4.12 8.06
C ASN A 162 12.27 4.00 9.39
N LEU A 163 12.30 2.82 10.01
CA LEU A 163 11.77 2.63 11.36
C LEU A 163 12.52 3.50 12.37
N ASP A 164 13.85 3.45 12.36
CA ASP A 164 14.67 4.21 13.31
C ASP A 164 14.46 5.72 13.11
N ALA A 165 14.52 6.20 11.86
CA ALA A 165 14.30 7.61 11.53
C ALA A 165 12.87 8.07 11.90
N GLY A 166 11.85 7.32 11.48
CA GLY A 166 10.45 7.66 11.70
C GLY A 166 10.06 7.68 13.18
N VAL A 167 10.57 6.74 13.98
CA VAL A 167 10.37 6.79 15.44
C VAL A 167 11.06 8.02 16.03
N SER A 168 12.26 8.35 15.55
CA SER A 168 13.01 9.49 16.08
C SER A 168 12.29 10.83 15.89
N VAL A 169 11.62 11.01 14.74
CA VAL A 169 10.94 12.26 14.37
C VAL A 169 9.50 12.35 14.83
N LEU A 170 8.96 11.30 15.43
CA LEU A 170 7.57 11.27 15.88
C LEU A 170 7.36 12.31 16.99
N ALA A 171 6.28 13.09 16.89
CA ALA A 171 5.87 14.06 17.91
C ALA A 171 5.38 13.34 19.18
N PRO A 172 5.29 14.04 20.33
CA PRO A 172 4.49 13.56 21.46
C PRO A 172 3.06 13.21 21.01
N MET A 173 2.50 12.13 21.53
CA MET A 173 1.20 11.56 21.11
C MET A 173 1.11 11.10 19.63
N GLY A 174 2.21 11.16 18.87
CA GLY A 174 2.21 10.76 17.47
C GLY A 174 2.05 9.26 17.27
N ARG A 175 1.65 8.87 16.06
CA ARG A 175 1.42 7.47 15.67
C ARG A 175 2.31 7.06 14.50
N PHE A 176 3.07 5.98 14.68
CA PHE A 176 3.80 5.33 13.61
C PHE A 176 3.02 4.08 13.17
N GLY A 177 2.51 4.09 11.94
CA GLY A 177 1.94 2.94 11.27
C GLY A 177 2.97 2.21 10.43
N PHE A 178 2.93 0.88 10.42
CA PHE A 178 3.74 0.07 9.51
C PHE A 178 2.87 -0.97 8.81
N VAL A 179 3.03 -1.05 7.49
CA VAL A 179 2.31 -2.00 6.62
C VAL A 179 3.23 -3.08 6.03
N ALA A 180 4.55 -2.89 6.15
CA ALA A 180 5.55 -3.79 5.62
C ALA A 180 6.55 -4.17 6.73
N PHE A 181 6.46 -5.40 7.25
CA PHE A 181 7.59 -6.04 7.93
C PHE A 181 7.69 -7.49 7.50
N GLY A 182 8.91 -7.89 7.14
CA GLY A 182 9.25 -9.28 6.87
C GLY A 182 9.63 -10.01 8.17
N PRO A 183 9.82 -11.33 8.11
CA PRO A 183 10.44 -12.07 9.19
C PRO A 183 11.80 -11.43 9.57
N HIS A 184 12.12 -11.37 10.86
CA HIS A 184 13.38 -10.84 11.41
C HIS A 184 13.58 -9.31 11.37
N SER A 185 12.52 -8.51 11.18
CA SER A 185 12.56 -7.05 11.28
C SER A 185 12.54 -6.53 12.73
N GLY A 186 13.52 -6.95 13.55
CA GLY A 186 13.64 -6.52 14.94
C GLY A 186 14.06 -5.05 15.08
N ALA A 187 13.63 -4.42 16.17
CA ALA A 187 14.02 -3.05 16.54
C ALA A 187 14.18 -2.90 18.05
N VAL A 188 15.09 -2.02 18.46
CA VAL A 188 15.27 -1.62 19.86
C VAL A 188 14.67 -0.23 20.02
N LEU A 189 13.69 -0.11 20.91
CA LEU A 189 12.96 1.12 21.14
C LEU A 189 13.21 1.61 22.56
N ASP A 190 13.50 2.91 22.70
CA ASP A 190 13.49 3.55 24.00
C ASP A 190 12.04 3.67 24.51
N ALA A 191 11.71 2.91 25.55
CA ALA A 191 10.37 2.87 26.13
C ALA A 191 9.91 4.22 26.72
N SER A 192 10.82 5.17 26.99
CA SER A 192 10.47 6.52 27.45
C SER A 192 9.54 7.26 26.47
N ARG A 193 9.60 6.88 25.19
CA ARG A 193 8.71 7.36 24.11
C ARG A 193 7.23 7.05 24.35
N LEU A 194 6.95 5.90 24.96
CA LEU A 194 5.58 5.52 25.29
C LEU A 194 5.01 6.39 26.42
N SER A 195 5.87 6.89 27.31
CA SER A 195 5.47 7.79 28.40
C SER A 195 4.95 9.15 27.90
N VAL A 196 5.32 9.56 26.68
CA VAL A 196 4.79 10.78 26.02
C VAL A 196 3.64 10.47 25.05
N GLY A 197 3.06 9.26 25.15
CA GLY A 197 1.87 8.85 24.41
C GLY A 197 2.11 8.43 22.96
N GLN A 198 3.37 8.21 22.53
CA GLN A 198 3.64 7.70 21.19
C GLN A 198 3.07 6.29 21.00
N GLN A 199 2.60 6.01 19.78
CA GLN A 199 1.99 4.72 19.44
C GLN A 199 2.69 4.11 18.22
N LEU A 200 2.93 2.80 18.28
CA LEU A 200 3.41 2.00 17.15
C LEU A 200 2.29 1.03 16.76
N VAL A 201 1.83 1.09 15.52
CA VAL A 201 0.61 0.43 15.05
C VAL A 201 0.93 -0.46 13.84
N GLY A 202 0.72 -1.76 13.99
CA GLY A 202 0.77 -2.69 12.86
C GLY A 202 -0.53 -2.62 12.07
N ILE A 203 -0.44 -2.47 10.75
CA ILE A 203 -1.59 -2.26 9.88
C ILE A 203 -1.63 -3.35 8.80
N ILE A 204 -2.66 -4.19 8.83
CA ILE A 204 -2.88 -5.22 7.81
C ILE A 204 -4.02 -4.76 6.90
N GLN A 205 -3.78 -4.74 5.58
CA GLN A 205 -4.79 -4.37 4.57
C GLN A 205 -5.49 -3.03 4.85
N GLY A 206 -4.76 -2.08 5.46
CA GLY A 206 -5.24 -0.75 5.81
C GLY A 206 -6.26 -0.71 6.96
N ASP A 207 -6.41 -1.79 7.73
CA ASP A 207 -7.51 -1.96 8.71
C ASP A 207 -8.89 -1.68 8.10
N ALA A 208 -9.02 -1.99 6.81
CA ALA A 208 -10.16 -1.61 6.00
C ALA A 208 -11.11 -2.79 5.81
N THR A 209 -12.41 -2.50 5.85
CA THR A 209 -13.43 -3.43 5.36
C THR A 209 -13.55 -3.25 3.84
N SER A 210 -13.06 -4.21 3.04
CA SER A 210 -12.98 -4.06 1.58
C SER A 210 -14.31 -3.73 0.90
N ALA A 211 -15.42 -4.31 1.41
CA ALA A 211 -16.77 -4.05 0.90
C ALA A 211 -17.23 -2.58 1.07
N LEU A 212 -16.59 -1.83 1.97
CA LEU A 212 -16.83 -0.41 2.19
C LEU A 212 -15.75 0.45 1.52
N MET A 213 -14.49 0.06 1.68
CA MET A 213 -13.34 0.84 1.23
C MET A 213 -13.22 0.89 -0.30
N ILE A 214 -13.44 -0.23 -1.00
CA ILE A 214 -13.31 -0.24 -2.47
C ILE A 214 -14.35 0.70 -3.12
N PRO A 215 -15.65 0.67 -2.77
CA PRO A 215 -16.61 1.66 -3.26
C PRO A 215 -16.24 3.11 -2.91
N GLU A 216 -15.72 3.36 -1.70
CA GLU A 216 -15.25 4.68 -1.26
C GLU A 216 -14.11 5.20 -2.16
N LEU A 217 -13.11 4.36 -2.44
CA LEU A 217 -11.98 4.71 -3.33
C LEU A 217 -12.43 4.94 -4.77
N ILE A 218 -13.37 4.15 -5.29
CA ILE A 218 -13.97 4.38 -6.61
C ILE A 218 -14.69 5.74 -6.64
N GLY A 219 -15.42 6.09 -5.57
CA GLY A 219 -16.06 7.40 -5.45
C GLY A 219 -15.05 8.55 -5.48
N LEU A 220 -13.94 8.42 -4.74
CA LEU A 220 -12.86 9.42 -4.74
C LEU A 220 -12.15 9.54 -6.10
N TYR A 221 -11.99 8.42 -6.82
CA TYR A 221 -11.48 8.42 -8.18
C TYR A 221 -12.39 9.20 -9.14
N ARG A 222 -13.70 8.92 -9.12
CA ARG A 222 -14.68 9.68 -9.92
C ARG A 222 -14.68 11.17 -9.63
N ALA A 223 -14.45 11.54 -8.36
CA ALA A 223 -14.32 12.93 -7.95
C ALA A 223 -12.97 13.58 -8.33
N GLY A 224 -12.06 12.85 -8.98
CA GLY A 224 -10.72 13.32 -9.33
C GLY A 224 -9.79 13.48 -8.12
N ARG A 225 -10.17 12.96 -6.94
CA ARG A 225 -9.44 13.12 -5.67
C ARG A 225 -8.50 11.95 -5.37
N PHE A 226 -8.64 10.84 -6.08
CA PHE A 226 -7.80 9.64 -5.92
C PHE A 226 -7.47 9.03 -7.29
N PRO A 227 -6.67 9.70 -8.13
CA PRO A 227 -6.32 9.27 -9.50
C PRO A 227 -5.32 8.10 -9.50
N PHE A 228 -5.73 6.96 -8.94
CA PHE A 228 -4.87 5.77 -8.76
C PHE A 228 -4.52 5.06 -10.08
N ASP A 229 -5.30 5.29 -11.13
CA ASP A 229 -5.07 4.81 -12.48
C ASP A 229 -3.73 5.29 -13.05
N ARG A 230 -3.28 6.49 -12.66
CA ARG A 230 -1.96 7.03 -13.00
C ARG A 230 -0.79 6.16 -12.55
N LEU A 231 -1.01 5.23 -11.61
CA LEU A 231 0.02 4.33 -11.08
C LEU A 231 0.10 3.01 -11.84
N ILE A 232 -0.86 2.76 -12.72
CA ILE A 232 -1.05 1.47 -13.39
C ILE A 232 -0.25 1.44 -14.69
N ARG A 233 0.48 0.35 -14.89
CA ARG A 233 1.07 -0.04 -16.17
C ARG A 233 0.49 -1.39 -16.57
N PHE A 234 -0.09 -1.43 -17.77
CA PHE A 234 -0.68 -2.65 -18.31
C PHE A 234 0.36 -3.51 -19.00
N TYR A 235 0.16 -4.82 -18.90
CA TYR A 235 0.89 -5.86 -19.59
C TYR A 235 -0.11 -6.92 -20.05
N GLU A 236 0.13 -7.55 -21.19
CA GLU A 236 -0.62 -8.76 -21.53
C GLU A 236 -0.20 -9.90 -20.60
N PHE A 237 -1.10 -10.85 -20.32
CA PHE A 237 -0.80 -11.95 -19.40
C PHE A 237 0.39 -12.80 -19.89
N SER A 238 0.60 -12.90 -21.20
CA SER A 238 1.79 -13.55 -21.79
C SER A 238 3.10 -12.91 -21.36
N ASP A 239 3.09 -11.64 -20.97
CA ASP A 239 4.27 -10.85 -20.58
C ASP A 239 4.45 -10.81 -19.05
N ILE A 240 3.84 -11.75 -18.31
CA ILE A 240 3.86 -11.79 -16.83
C ILE A 240 5.28 -11.70 -16.26
N ASN A 241 6.26 -12.36 -16.86
CA ASN A 241 7.66 -12.31 -16.39
C ASN A 241 8.26 -10.90 -16.51
N THR A 242 8.03 -10.21 -17.63
CA THR A 242 8.45 -8.82 -17.81
C THR A 242 7.75 -7.89 -16.82
N ALA A 243 6.47 -8.13 -16.53
CA ALA A 243 5.74 -7.38 -15.51
C ALA A 243 6.38 -7.54 -14.11
N PHE A 244 6.82 -8.76 -13.76
CA PHE A 244 7.55 -9.01 -12.51
C PHE A 244 8.91 -8.31 -12.47
N GLU A 245 9.69 -8.39 -13.56
CA GLU A 245 10.99 -7.71 -13.67
C GLU A 245 10.86 -6.19 -13.56
N ASP A 246 9.89 -5.59 -14.27
CA ASP A 246 9.63 -4.15 -14.23
C ASP A 246 9.16 -3.70 -12.85
N ALA A 247 8.30 -4.48 -12.18
CA ALA A 247 7.87 -4.18 -10.82
C ALA A 247 9.06 -4.28 -9.83
N GLY A 248 9.89 -5.32 -9.94
CA GLY A 248 11.07 -5.52 -9.09
C GLY A 248 12.16 -4.47 -9.30
N ALA A 249 12.40 -4.06 -10.55
CA ALA A 249 13.33 -2.98 -10.89
C ALA A 249 12.74 -1.58 -10.64
N GLY A 250 11.48 -1.49 -10.24
CA GLY A 250 10.78 -0.26 -9.93
C GLY A 250 10.32 0.56 -11.13
N ARG A 251 10.45 0.05 -12.36
CA ARG A 251 9.95 0.66 -13.62
C ARG A 251 8.42 0.64 -13.73
N ALA A 252 7.74 -0.23 -13.00
CA ALA A 252 6.29 -0.23 -12.86
C ALA A 252 5.91 -0.07 -11.39
N ILE A 253 5.13 0.97 -11.06
CA ILE A 253 4.60 1.18 -9.71
C ILE A 253 3.52 0.13 -9.41
N LYS A 254 2.59 -0.08 -10.34
CA LYS A 254 1.59 -1.13 -10.28
C LYS A 254 1.39 -1.78 -11.65
N ALA A 255 1.97 -2.96 -11.84
CA ALA A 255 1.67 -3.78 -13.01
C ALA A 255 0.25 -4.37 -12.89
N VAL A 256 -0.52 -4.32 -13.99
CA VAL A 256 -1.80 -5.00 -14.16
C VAL A 256 -1.72 -5.88 -15.40
N LEU A 257 -2.04 -7.17 -15.22
CA LEU A 257 -2.06 -8.15 -16.30
C LEU A 257 -3.46 -8.19 -16.92
N ARG A 258 -3.53 -8.05 -18.24
CA ARG A 258 -4.75 -8.23 -19.02
C ARG A 258 -4.83 -9.66 -19.55
N PHE A 259 -6.00 -10.25 -19.42
CA PHE A 259 -6.30 -11.52 -20.08
C PHE A 259 -7.02 -11.20 -21.38
N ASP A 260 -6.68 -11.94 -22.44
CA ASP A 260 -7.52 -11.97 -23.62
C ASP A 260 -8.93 -12.42 -23.22
N PRO A 261 -9.98 -11.83 -23.82
CA PRO A 261 -11.34 -12.32 -23.59
C PRO A 261 -11.37 -13.80 -23.96
N PRO A 262 -12.03 -14.65 -23.15
CA PRO A 262 -12.12 -16.07 -23.46
C PRO A 262 -12.72 -16.24 -24.87
N SER A 263 -12.08 -17.05 -25.71
CA SER A 263 -12.66 -17.47 -26.98
C SER A 263 -14.05 -18.06 -26.70
N PRO A 264 -15.08 -17.66 -27.46
CA PRO A 264 -16.48 -18.05 -27.22
C PRO A 264 -16.71 -19.57 -27.30
#